data_AF-A0A3L7YGR0-F1
#
_entry.id   AF-A0A3L7YGR0-F1
#
_cell.length_a   1.000
_cell.length_b   1.000
_cell.length_c   1.000
_cell.angle_alpha   90.00
_cell.angle_beta   90.00
_cell.angle_gamma   90.00
#
_symmetry.space_group_name_H-M   'P 1'
#
loop_
_entity.id
_entity.type
_entity.pdbx_description
1 polymer ?
#
loop_
_entity_poly.entity_id
_entity_poly.type
_entity_poly.pdbx_seq_one_letter_code
_entity_poly.pdbx_strand_id
1 'polypeptide(L)'
;MGSPTAIASQGTFVDVARIARDATWAPGALADHFGKHGSEGPWPDTGAYDRSARDTIRAGQPFTYIDRTANVRRRGFYDPSGNRFTSVTEDLRRITTHFCPDNGERYVVLLPESTYRR
;
A
#
# COMPACT_ATOMS: atom_id res chain seq x y z
N MET A 1 7.93 29.29 10.59
CA MET A 1 6.91 28.22 10.53
C MET A 1 6.81 27.79 9.07
N GLY A 2 7.51 26.72 8.70
CA GLY A 2 7.62 26.26 7.31
C GLY A 2 6.48 25.29 6.98
N SER A 3 5.70 25.63 5.96
CA SER A 3 4.64 24.78 5.40
C SER A 3 5.20 23.47 4.84
N PRO A 4 4.53 22.33 5.00
CA PRO A 4 4.94 21.11 4.34
C PRO A 4 4.65 21.23 2.84
N THR A 5 5.69 21.06 2.03
CA THR A 5 5.66 21.06 0.57
C THR A 5 4.76 19.94 0.06
N ALA A 6 3.59 20.30 -0.47
CA ALA A 6 2.75 19.40 -1.24
C ALA A 6 3.39 19.20 -2.62
N ILE A 7 3.89 17.98 -2.89
CA ILE A 7 4.32 17.62 -4.24
C ILE A 7 3.06 17.29 -5.06
N ALA A 8 2.68 18.24 -5.92
CA ALA A 8 1.56 18.07 -6.83
C ALA A 8 1.98 17.28 -8.08
N SER A 9 1.25 16.21 -8.38
CA SER A 9 1.09 15.72 -9.75
C SER A 9 -0.31 15.16 -9.95
N GLN A 10 -1.08 15.89 -10.76
CA GLN A 10 -2.25 15.51 -11.55
C GLN A 10 -3.32 14.58 -10.92
N GLY A 11 -4.47 15.18 -10.60
CA GLY A 11 -5.76 14.50 -10.50
C GLY A 11 -6.03 13.82 -9.16
N THR A 12 -6.83 14.47 -8.30
CA THR A 12 -7.22 14.06 -6.92
C THR A 12 -6.05 13.92 -5.95
N PHE A 13 -5.91 14.88 -5.03
CA PHE A 13 -5.15 14.67 -3.81
C PHE A 13 -5.72 13.43 -3.10
N VAL A 14 -5.00 12.33 -3.16
CA VAL A 14 -5.29 11.16 -2.33
C VAL A 14 -4.98 11.58 -0.90
N ASP A 15 -6.00 11.73 -0.06
CA ASP A 15 -5.82 12.03 1.36
C ASP A 15 -5.25 10.80 2.07
N VAL A 16 -3.95 10.59 1.91
CA VAL A 16 -3.21 9.43 2.43
C VAL A 16 -3.29 9.35 3.95
N ALA A 17 -3.35 10.49 4.64
CA ALA A 17 -3.49 10.53 6.09
C ALA A 17 -4.83 9.95 6.53
N ARG A 18 -5.94 10.33 5.86
CA ARG A 18 -7.26 9.77 6.11
C ARG A 18 -7.32 8.28 5.79
N ILE A 19 -6.76 7.84 4.66
CA ILE A 19 -6.77 6.42 4.28
C ILE A 19 -5.99 5.59 5.30
N ALA A 20 -4.78 6.03 5.66
CA ALA A 20 -3.94 5.34 6.63
C ALA A 20 -4.57 5.28 8.03
N ARG A 21 -5.51 6.17 8.36
CA ARG A 21 -6.27 6.14 9.63
C ARG A 21 -7.51 5.26 9.52
N ASP A 22 -8.28 5.42 8.45
CA ASP A 22 -9.66 4.94 8.36
C ASP A 22 -9.81 3.62 7.58
N ALA A 23 -8.85 3.25 6.73
CA ALA A 23 -8.91 2.00 5.98
C ALA A 23 -8.85 0.80 6.94
N THR A 24 -9.73 -0.17 6.68
CA THR A 24 -9.91 -1.35 7.54
C THR A 24 -9.41 -2.60 6.84
N TRP A 25 -9.03 -3.61 7.62
CA TRP A 25 -8.94 -4.97 7.11
C TRP A 25 -10.31 -5.64 7.17
N ALA A 26 -10.59 -6.54 6.23
CA ALA A 26 -11.72 -7.45 6.42
C ALA A 26 -11.49 -8.30 7.69
N PRO A 27 -12.55 -8.77 8.37
CA PRO A 27 -12.41 -9.68 9.51
C PRO A 27 -11.49 -10.87 9.16
N GLY A 28 -10.51 -11.17 10.01
CA GLY A 28 -9.52 -12.24 9.81
C GLY A 28 -8.37 -11.90 8.84
N ALA A 29 -8.59 -11.03 7.85
CA ALA A 29 -7.63 -10.79 6.78
C ALA A 29 -6.27 -10.26 7.26
N LEU A 30 -6.23 -9.43 8.31
CA LEU A 30 -4.97 -8.96 8.88
C LEU A 30 -4.10 -10.11 9.42
N ALA A 31 -4.72 -11.04 10.17
CA ALA A 31 -4.00 -12.18 10.74
C ALA A 31 -3.54 -13.14 9.63
N ASP A 32 -4.39 -13.38 8.63
CA ASP A 32 -4.05 -14.25 7.49
C ASP A 32 -2.88 -13.69 6.67
N HIS A 33 -2.87 -12.38 6.40
CA HIS A 33 -1.76 -11.74 5.69
C HIS A 33 -0.50 -11.71 6.54
N PHE A 34 -0.59 -11.44 7.84
CA PHE A 34 0.56 -11.53 8.73
C PHE A 34 1.13 -12.95 8.79
N GLY A 35 0.29 -13.99 8.80
CA GLY A 35 0.76 -15.38 8.76
C GLY A 35 1.53 -15.73 7.49
N LYS A 36 1.24 -15.06 6.36
CA LYS A 36 1.90 -15.30 5.07
C LYS A 36 3.16 -14.44 4.88
N HIS A 37 3.06 -13.16 5.23
CA HIS A 37 4.07 -12.15 4.88
C HIS A 37 4.81 -11.62 6.10
N GLY A 38 4.39 -11.93 7.32
CA GLY A 38 4.97 -11.40 8.56
C GLY A 38 6.48 -11.66 8.69
N SER A 39 6.98 -12.76 8.13
CA SER A 39 8.40 -13.11 8.11
C SER A 39 9.22 -12.37 7.05
N GLU A 40 8.58 -11.67 6.11
CA GLU A 40 9.27 -10.89 5.06
C GLU A 40 9.82 -9.56 5.59
N GLY A 41 9.43 -9.16 6.80
CA GLY A 41 9.84 -7.91 7.42
C GLY A 41 10.07 -8.07 8.93
N PRO A 42 10.51 -7.00 9.60
CA PRO A 42 10.82 -7.01 11.03
C PRO A 42 9.55 -6.83 11.89
N TRP A 43 8.46 -7.52 11.55
CA TRP A 43 7.17 -7.36 12.24
C TRP A 43 6.97 -8.45 13.29
N PRO A 44 7.08 -8.14 14.60
CA PRO A 44 6.93 -9.14 15.65
C PRO A 44 5.49 -9.64 15.84
N ASP A 45 4.50 -8.86 15.38
CA ASP A 45 3.08 -9.14 15.58
C ASP A 45 2.20 -8.46 14.50
N THR A 46 0.91 -8.80 14.50
CA THR A 46 -0.10 -8.24 13.59
C THR A 46 -0.26 -6.72 13.73
N GLY A 47 -0.01 -6.16 14.92
CA GLY A 47 -0.11 -4.73 15.16
C GLY A 47 1.04 -3.96 14.52
N ALA A 48 2.27 -4.46 14.60
CA ALA A 48 3.43 -3.92 13.91
C ALA A 48 3.28 -4.02 12.39
N TYR A 49 2.70 -5.12 11.91
CA TYR A 49 2.37 -5.32 10.51
C TYR A 49 1.33 -4.31 10.00
N ASP A 50 0.23 -4.11 10.73
CA ASP A 50 -0.79 -3.10 10.39
C ASP A 50 -0.22 -1.68 10.41
N ARG A 51 0.59 -1.35 11.41
CA ARG A 51 1.30 -0.05 11.47
C ARG A 51 2.14 0.17 10.22
N SER A 52 2.92 -0.84 9.82
CA SER A 52 3.72 -0.79 8.60
C SER A 52 2.88 -0.58 7.34
N ALA A 53 1.76 -1.29 7.20
CA ALA A 53 0.85 -1.09 6.06
C ALA A 53 0.37 0.37 5.97
N ARG A 54 -0.01 0.95 7.11
CA ARG A 54 -0.45 2.35 7.23
C ARG A 54 0.68 3.34 6.95
N ASP A 55 1.89 3.05 7.41
CA ASP A 55 3.06 3.88 7.13
C ASP A 55 3.42 3.87 5.64
N THR A 56 3.33 2.71 4.99
CA THR A 56 3.48 2.62 3.53
C THR A 56 2.40 3.41 2.79
N ILE A 57 1.16 3.47 3.27
CA ILE A 57 0.12 4.34 2.69
C ILE A 57 0.52 5.82 2.80
N ARG A 58 1.12 6.24 3.93
CA ARG A 58 1.51 7.63 4.17
C ARG A 58 2.72 8.06 3.35
N ALA A 59 3.73 7.21 3.27
CA ALA A 59 5.05 7.54 2.73
C ALA A 59 5.27 7.03 1.29
N GLY A 60 4.55 5.98 0.90
CA GLY A 60 4.70 5.34 -0.41
C GLY A 60 4.10 6.17 -1.53
N GLN A 61 4.66 6.01 -2.73
CA GLN A 61 4.14 6.63 -3.93
C GLN A 61 2.80 5.97 -4.33
N PRO A 62 1.72 6.75 -4.48
CA PRO A 62 0.43 6.22 -4.88
C PRO A 62 0.40 5.89 -6.38
N PHE A 63 -0.28 4.81 -6.74
CA PHE A 63 -0.51 4.41 -8.12
C PHE A 63 -1.80 3.56 -8.25
N THR A 64 -2.23 3.30 -9.48
CA THR A 64 -3.31 2.35 -9.79
C THR A 64 -2.78 1.17 -10.57
N TYR A 65 -3.44 0.02 -10.42
CA TYR A 65 -3.17 -1.19 -11.19
C TYR A 65 -4.41 -2.11 -11.19
N ILE A 66 -4.41 -3.12 -12.06
CA ILE A 66 -5.37 -4.23 -12.00
C ILE A 66 -4.78 -5.37 -11.18
N ASP A 67 -5.50 -5.78 -10.13
CA ASP A 67 -5.14 -6.95 -9.33
C ASP A 67 -5.28 -8.23 -10.15
N ARG A 68 -4.21 -9.01 -10.27
CA ARG A 68 -4.17 -10.22 -11.11
C ARG A 68 -5.13 -11.30 -10.63
N THR A 69 -5.36 -11.40 -9.33
CA THR A 69 -6.16 -12.48 -8.74
C THR A 69 -7.64 -12.11 -8.77
N ALA A 70 -7.98 -10.87 -8.41
CA ALA A 70 -9.35 -10.40 -8.33
C ALA A 70 -9.88 -9.79 -9.64
N ASN A 71 -8.99 -9.48 -10.59
CA ASN A 71 -9.30 -8.78 -11.84
C ASN A 71 -10.10 -7.48 -11.64
N VAL A 72 -9.72 -6.71 -10.61
CA VAL A 72 -10.33 -5.42 -10.28
C VAL A 72 -9.27 -4.35 -10.15
N ARG A 73 -9.64 -3.09 -10.43
CA ARG A 73 -8.76 -1.95 -10.20
C ARG A 73 -8.54 -1.74 -8.70
N ARG A 74 -7.29 -1.46 -8.34
CA ARG A 74 -6.85 -1.19 -6.98
C ARG A 74 -6.04 0.09 -6.93
N ARG A 75 -5.90 0.61 -5.71
CA ARG A 75 -4.98 1.70 -5.39
C ARG A 75 -3.80 1.08 -4.64
N GLY A 76 -2.61 1.30 -5.16
CA GLY A 76 -1.36 0.82 -4.59
C GLY A 76 -0.56 1.96 -4.00
N PHE A 77 0.20 1.66 -2.96
CA PHE A 77 1.19 2.54 -2.36
C PHE A 77 2.48 1.73 -2.25
N TYR A 78 3.54 2.21 -2.89
CA TYR A 78 4.83 1.54 -2.84
C TYR A 78 5.89 2.46 -2.24
N ASP A 79 6.52 1.99 -1.17
CA ASP A 79 7.67 2.63 -0.56
C ASP A 79 8.95 1.94 -1.06
N PRO A 80 9.74 2.60 -1.93
CA PRO A 80 10.99 2.03 -2.45
C PRO A 80 12.09 1.94 -1.39
N SER A 81 12.04 2.73 -0.32
CA SER A 81 13.09 2.76 0.70
C SER A 81 13.07 1.50 1.58
N GLY A 82 11.88 1.06 1.97
CA GLY A 82 11.66 -0.14 2.76
C GLY A 82 11.30 -1.38 1.94
N ASN A 83 11.20 -1.27 0.62
CA ASN A 83 10.62 -2.29 -0.28
C ASN A 83 9.25 -2.79 0.22
N ARG A 84 8.31 -1.86 0.45
CA ARG A 84 6.99 -2.19 1.00
C ARG A 84 5.90 -1.81 0.03
N PHE A 85 4.97 -2.74 -0.18
CA PHE A 85 3.78 -2.49 -0.98
C PHE A 85 2.53 -2.66 -0.12
N THR A 86 1.62 -1.71 -0.20
CA THR A 86 0.29 -1.80 0.39
C THR A 86 -0.75 -1.51 -0.67
N SER A 87 -1.80 -2.32 -0.75
CA SER A 87 -2.94 -2.06 -1.63
C SER A 87 -4.23 -1.86 -0.85
N VAL A 88 -5.08 -0.99 -1.39
CA VAL A 88 -6.44 -0.77 -0.94
C VAL A 88 -7.45 -0.91 -2.09
N THR A 89 -8.72 -1.11 -1.73
CA THR A 89 -9.86 -1.03 -2.65
C THR A 89 -9.90 0.30 -3.41
N GLU A 90 -10.52 0.31 -4.58
CA GLU A 90 -10.66 1.54 -5.39
C GLU A 90 -11.38 2.67 -4.63
N ASP A 91 -12.33 2.34 -3.76
CA ASP A 91 -13.03 3.27 -2.87
C ASP A 91 -12.22 3.69 -1.63
N LEU A 92 -10.99 3.19 -1.48
CA LEU A 92 -10.02 3.51 -0.43
C LEU A 92 -10.43 3.06 0.99
N ARG A 93 -11.46 2.22 1.13
CA ARG A 93 -12.00 1.84 2.46
C ARG A 93 -11.37 0.61 3.09
N ARG A 94 -10.76 -0.26 2.28
CA ARG A 94 -10.25 -1.55 2.75
C ARG A 94 -8.82 -1.80 2.29
N ILE A 95 -7.95 -2.16 3.21
CA ILE A 95 -6.62 -2.71 2.90
C ILE A 95 -6.79 -4.15 2.43
N THR A 96 -6.21 -4.46 1.27
CA THR A 96 -6.35 -5.76 0.62
C THR A 96 -5.07 -6.58 0.68
N THR A 97 -3.91 -5.94 0.82
CA THR A 97 -2.64 -6.63 1.05
C THR A 97 -1.58 -5.65 1.57
N HIS A 98 -0.58 -6.22 2.23
CA HIS A 98 0.71 -5.60 2.54
C HIS A 98 1.76 -6.69 2.36
N PHE A 99 2.95 -6.40 1.83
CA PHE A 99 4.08 -7.35 1.75
C PHE A 99 5.36 -6.67 1.22
N CYS A 100 6.47 -7.40 1.23
CA CYS A 100 7.74 -7.02 0.61
C CYS A 100 7.88 -7.71 -0.76
N PRO A 101 7.74 -7.01 -1.90
CA PRO A 101 7.84 -7.67 -3.20
C PRO A 101 9.23 -8.25 -3.48
N ASP A 102 9.30 -9.49 -3.98
CA ASP A 102 10.56 -10.19 -4.30
C ASP A 102 11.45 -9.45 -5.31
N ASN A 103 10.83 -8.73 -6.26
CA ASN A 103 11.53 -7.95 -7.29
C ASN A 103 11.44 -6.44 -7.03
N GLY A 104 11.13 -6.06 -5.79
CA GLY A 104 10.86 -4.71 -5.34
C GLY A 104 10.09 -3.87 -6.34
N GLU A 105 10.65 -2.74 -6.75
CA GLU A 105 9.95 -1.77 -7.59
C GLU A 105 9.56 -2.35 -8.97
N ARG A 106 10.34 -3.30 -9.49
CA ARG A 106 10.00 -3.98 -10.74
C ARG A 106 8.69 -4.75 -10.63
N TYR A 107 8.34 -5.26 -9.44
CA TYR A 107 7.04 -5.89 -9.22
C TYR A 107 5.90 -4.91 -9.50
N VAL A 108 5.93 -3.71 -8.91
CA VAL A 108 4.83 -2.74 -9.03
C VAL A 108 4.75 -2.11 -10.41
N VAL A 109 5.88 -1.97 -11.12
CA VAL A 109 5.92 -1.53 -12.53
C VAL A 109 5.25 -2.56 -13.46
N LEU A 110 5.42 -3.85 -13.18
CA LEU A 110 4.90 -4.95 -14.02
C LEU A 110 3.48 -5.39 -13.63
N LEU A 111 2.82 -4.70 -12.69
CA LEU A 111 1.41 -4.94 -12.44
C LEU A 111 0.59 -4.52 -13.67
N PRO A 112 -0.46 -5.27 -14.04
CA PRO A 112 -1.25 -4.94 -15.22
C PRO A 112 -1.85 -3.53 -15.09
N GLU A 113 -1.74 -2.74 -16.16
CA GLU A 113 -2.14 -1.32 -16.21
C GLU A 113 -1.53 -0.45 -15.09
N SER A 114 -0.34 -0.81 -14.58
CA SER A 114 0.30 -0.01 -13.54
C SER A 114 0.60 1.41 -14.01
N THR A 115 0.10 2.37 -13.24
CA THR A 115 0.43 3.80 -13.41
C THR A 115 1.63 4.22 -12.57
N TYR A 116 2.31 3.29 -11.90
CA TYR A 116 3.52 3.59 -11.17
C TYR A 116 4.60 4.10 -12.13
N ARG A 117 5.26 5.20 -11.77
CA ARG A 117 6.29 5.87 -12.56
C ARG A 117 7.43 6.25 -11.63
N ARG A 118 8.67 5.94 -12.02
CA ARG A 118 9.88 6.43 -11.33
C ARG A 118 10.03 7.94 -11.48
#